data_AF-A0A356BDU6-F1
#
_entry.id   AF-A0A356BDU6-F1
#
_cell.length_a   1.000
_cell.length_b   1.000
_cell.length_c   1.000
_cell.angle_alpha   90.00
_cell.angle_beta   90.00
_cell.angle_gamma   90.00
#
_symmetry.space_group_name_H-M   'P 1'
#
loop_
_entity.id
_entity.type
_entity.pdbx_description
1 polymer ?
#
loop_
_entity_poly.entity_id
_entity_poly.type
_entity_poly.pdbx_seq_one_letter_code
_entity_poly.pdbx_strand_id
1 'polypeptide(L)' 'IGQQSVAVGDNVILWGPQLPVEQLAQRVDTIPYELLCNITSRVQFSYVE' A
#
# COMPACT_ATOMS: atom_id res chain seq x y z
N ILE A 1 9.55 7.98 -16.74
CA ILE A 1 8.57 7.74 -15.65
C ILE A 1 7.23 8.26 -16.15
N GLY A 2 6.13 7.48 -16.08
CA GLY A 2 4.79 7.95 -16.47
C GLY A 2 4.24 7.47 -17.83
N GLN A 3 4.75 6.38 -18.42
CA GLN A 3 4.25 5.85 -19.71
C GLN A 3 3.31 4.65 -19.51
N GLN A 4 2.44 4.72 -18.50
CA GLN A 4 1.38 3.75 -18.28
C GLN A 4 0.06 4.47 -18.53
N SER A 5 -0.84 3.85 -19.28
CA SER A 5 -2.20 4.36 -19.48
C SER A 5 -2.98 4.16 -18.19
N VAL A 6 -2.89 5.15 -17.28
CA VAL A 6 -3.66 5.21 -16.03
C VAL A 6 -4.70 6.33 -16.13
N ALA A 7 -5.90 6.04 -15.65
CA ALA A 7 -7.04 6.95 -15.66
C ALA A 7 -7.53 7.25 -14.23
N VAL A 8 -8.29 8.33 -14.09
CA VAL A 8 -8.94 8.66 -12.83
C VAL A 8 -9.97 7.57 -12.49
N GLY A 9 -9.85 7.00 -11.30
CA GLY A 9 -10.70 5.90 -10.82
C GLY A 9 -10.03 4.54 -10.90
N ASP A 10 -8.84 4.42 -11.49
CA ASP A 10 -8.09 3.16 -11.49
C ASP A 10 -7.67 2.77 -10.08
N ASN A 11 -7.77 1.47 -9.78
CA ASN A 11 -7.34 0.92 -8.51
C ASN A 11 -5.82 0.84 -8.44
N VAL A 12 -5.28 1.10 -7.25
CA VAL A 12 -3.86 1.01 -6.95
C VAL A 12 -3.62 0.17 -5.71
N ILE A 13 -2.47 -0.52 -5.70
CA ILE A 13 -2.03 -1.35 -4.57
C ILE A 13 -0.80 -0.67 -3.95
N LEU A 14 -0.91 -0.27 -2.68
CA LEU A 14 0.22 0.31 -1.93
C LEU A 14 1.20 -0.77 -1.44
N TRP A 15 0.67 -1.90 -0.97
CA TRP A 15 1.40 -3.14 -0.69
C TRP A 15 0.44 -4.33 -0.83
N GLY A 16 0.95 -5.50 -1.16
CA GLY A 16 0.14 -6.69 -1.43
C GLY A 16 0.98 -7.87 -1.93
N PRO A 17 0.36 -8.91 -2.51
CA PRO A 17 1.07 -10.13 -2.91
C PRO A 17 2.25 -9.90 -3.88
N GLN A 18 2.13 -8.89 -4.74
CA GLN A 18 3.16 -8.54 -5.71
C GLN A 18 4.16 -7.48 -5.20
N LEU A 19 3.88 -6.85 -4.06
CA LEU A 19 4.73 -5.85 -3.42
C LEU A 19 4.65 -6.00 -1.89
N PRO A 20 5.48 -6.88 -1.30
CA PRO A 20 5.46 -7.15 0.14
C PRO A 20 5.75 -5.89 0.96
N VAL A 21 5.09 -5.76 2.11
CA VAL A 21 5.20 -4.59 3.00
C VAL A 21 6.63 -4.39 3.51
N GLU A 22 7.40 -5.47 3.65
CA GLU A 22 8.80 -5.45 4.07
C GLU A 22 9.70 -4.76 3.05
N GLN A 23 9.47 -5.00 1.76
CA GLN A 23 10.21 -4.32 0.70
C GLN A 23 9.85 -2.84 0.66
N LEU A 24 8.59 -2.49 0.91
CA LEU A 24 8.16 -1.09 0.98
C LEU A 24 8.79 -0.39 2.18
N ALA A 25 8.77 -1.02 3.35
CA ALA A 25 9.35 -0.47 4.58
C ALA A 25 10.83 -0.10 4.41
N GLN A 26 11.61 -0.98 3.77
CA GLN A 26 13.01 -0.72 3.44
C GLN A 26 13.21 0.46 2.48
N ARG A 27 12.28 0.70 1.56
CA ARG A 27 12.37 1.80 0.57
C ARG A 27 11.98 3.16 1.13
N VAL A 28 11.22 3.18 2.22
CA VAL A 28 10.71 4.41 2.85
C VAL A 28 11.31 4.62 4.25
N ASP A 29 12.42 3.93 4.55
CA ASP A 29 13.20 4.05 5.79
C ASP A 29 12.38 3.86 7.07
N THR A 30 11.53 2.82 7.10
CA THR A 30 10.67 2.46 8.24
C THR A 30 10.71 0.95 8.49
N ILE A 31 9.93 0.48 9.47
CA ILE A 31 9.71 -0.94 9.75
C ILE A 31 8.29 -1.37 9.31
N PRO A 32 8.08 -2.65 8.96
CA PRO A 32 6.75 -3.14 8.53
C PRO A 32 5.64 -2.85 9.54
N TYR A 33 5.95 -2.91 10.84
CA TYR A 33 5.01 -2.64 11.91
C TYR A 33 4.43 -1.23 11.86
N GLU A 34 5.25 -0.21 11.54
CA GLU A 34 4.76 1.16 11.40
C GLU A 34 3.79 1.30 10.23
N LEU A 35 4.07 0.67 9.08
CA LEU A 35 3.16 0.68 7.94
C LEU A 35 1.82 -0.01 8.23
N LEU A 36 1.85 -1.11 8.98
CA LEU A 36 0.65 -1.90 9.30
C LEU A 36 -0.19 -1.29 10.42
N CYS A 37 0.47 -0.76 11.46
CA CYS A 37 -0.20 -0.30 12.68
C CYS A 37 -0.49 1.20 12.68
N ASN A 38 0.22 2.01 11.89
CA ASN A 38 0.00 3.46 11.81
C ASN A 38 -1.06 3.84 10.77
N ILE A 39 -2.14 3.06 10.67
CA ILE A 39 -3.27 3.33 9.77
C ILE A 39 -4.27 4.23 10.48
N THR A 40 -4.57 5.38 9.86
CA THR A 40 -5.54 6.35 10.41
C THR A 40 -6.99 5.92 10.16
N SER A 41 -7.93 6.49 10.93
CA SER A 41 -9.38 6.22 10.82
C SER A 41 -10.01 6.53 9.46
N ARG A 42 -9.30 7.21 8.56
CA ARG A 42 -9.79 7.50 7.20
C ARG A 42 -9.86 6.24 6.33
N VAL A 43 -9.03 5.24 6.61
CA VAL A 43 -8.99 4.00 5.83
C VAL A 43 -10.15 3.10 6.23
N GLN A 44 -10.90 2.62 5.23
CA GLN A 44 -12.02 1.71 5.44
C GLN A 44 -11.50 0.28 5.50
N PHE A 45 -11.89 -0.47 6.53
CA PHE A 45 -11.53 -1.89 6.68
C PHE A 45 -12.64 -2.76 6.09
N SER A 46 -12.26 -3.68 5.20
CA SER A 46 -13.12 -4.73 4.67
C SER A 46 -12.55 -6.07 5.09
N TYR A 47 -13.35 -6.87 5.79
CA TYR A 47 -12.98 -8.23 6.20
C TYR A 47 -13.52 -9.21 5.17
N VAL A 48 -12.62 -9.90 4.49
CA VAL A 48 -12.93 -10.95 3.51
C VAL A 48 -12.66 -12.32 4.15
N GLU A 49 -13.48 -13.31 3.85
CA GLU A 49 -13.30 -14.71 4.30
C GLU A 49 -12.15 -15.41 3.56
#